data_AF-Q1GGP9-F1
#
_entry.id   AF-Q1GGP9-F1
#
_cell.length_a   1.000
_cell.length_b   1.000
_cell.length_c   1.000
_cell.angle_alpha   90.00
_cell.angle_beta   90.00
_cell.angle_gamma   90.00
#
_symmetry.space_group_name_H-M   'P 1'
#
loop_
_entity.id
_entity.type
_entity.pdbx_description
1 polymer ?
#
loop_
_entity_poly.entity_id
_entity_poly.type
_entity_poly.pdbx_seq_one_letter_code
_entity_poly.pdbx_strand_id
1 'polypeptide(L)'
;MNKTCERTSGDCTGESKARAASDRVTPCFTPGTLIATPRGERLVENLQVGDRVITRDNGIQEIRWFGHNAMGPQDLSHASHLQPILIRQGALGNGLPERDMMVSPNHRVLVANDKTALYFEDREVLVAAKHLTGLTGIDAIVTTAVTYIHFMFNQHEVVLSDGAWTESFQPVDQSLRGLDNAQRNEIFELFPELRTKEGQKAYPSARRELKEREARMLLH
;
A
#
# COMPACT_ATOMS: atom_id res chain seq x y z
N MET A 1 1.27 -64.67 -8.67
CA MET A 1 1.01 -64.39 -7.25
C MET A 1 0.94 -62.89 -7.06
N ASN A 2 -0.24 -62.40 -6.65
CA ASN A 2 -0.53 -61.02 -6.27
C ASN A 2 0.18 -60.60 -4.97
N LYS A 3 0.24 -59.27 -4.74
CA LYS A 3 0.31 -58.50 -3.46
C LYS A 3 1.50 -57.53 -3.43
N THR A 4 1.42 -56.24 -3.12
CA THR A 4 0.30 -55.33 -2.76
C THR A 4 0.78 -53.89 -3.00
N CYS A 5 -0.08 -53.01 -3.49
CA CYS A 5 0.09 -51.56 -3.43
C CYS A 5 -0.46 -51.09 -2.08
N GLU A 6 0.37 -50.56 -1.19
CA GLU A 6 -0.06 -49.92 0.05
C GLU A 6 0.08 -48.40 -0.05
N ARG A 7 -1.08 -47.75 0.09
CA ARG A 7 -1.21 -46.32 0.35
C ARG A 7 -0.75 -46.04 1.77
N THR A 8 0.10 -45.03 1.94
CA THR A 8 0.13 -44.25 3.19
C THR A 8 0.10 -42.76 2.85
N SER A 9 -1.06 -42.20 3.16
CA SER A 9 -1.31 -40.80 3.49
C SER A 9 -0.33 -40.30 4.54
N GLY A 10 0.24 -39.11 4.33
CA GLY A 10 1.13 -38.45 5.27
C GLY A 10 1.16 -36.95 5.02
N ASP A 11 0.03 -36.32 5.31
CA ASP A 11 -0.14 -34.95 5.79
C ASP A 11 1.02 -33.97 5.56
N CYS A 12 0.91 -33.14 4.52
CA CYS A 12 1.71 -31.93 4.35
C CYS A 12 0.95 -30.73 4.92
N THR A 13 0.78 -30.69 6.23
CA THR A 13 0.36 -29.48 6.95
C THR A 13 1.59 -28.61 7.15
N GLY A 14 1.87 -27.78 6.14
CA GLY A 14 2.77 -26.64 6.30
C GLY A 14 2.15 -25.65 7.27
N GLU A 15 2.44 -25.80 8.56
CA GLU A 15 2.09 -24.83 9.59
C GLU A 15 2.78 -23.49 9.30
N SER A 16 2.05 -22.58 8.66
CA SER A 16 2.43 -21.16 8.58
C SER A 16 2.37 -20.59 10.00
N LYS A 17 3.52 -20.51 10.67
CA LYS A 17 3.64 -19.86 11.98
C LYS A 17 3.11 -18.43 11.89
N ALA A 18 1.93 -18.20 12.46
CA ALA A 18 1.39 -16.88 12.73
C ALA A 18 2.43 -16.10 13.57
N ARG A 19 3.03 -15.10 12.94
CA ARG A 19 4.18 -14.37 13.49
C ARG A 19 3.69 -13.05 14.06
N ALA A 20 4.12 -12.74 15.29
CA ALA A 20 3.73 -11.57 16.07
C ALA A 20 3.52 -10.30 15.19
N ALA A 21 2.31 -9.76 15.24
CA ALA A 21 1.85 -8.58 14.53
C ALA A 21 2.45 -7.29 15.12
N SER A 22 3.77 -7.19 15.15
CA SER A 22 4.49 -5.99 15.58
C SER A 22 4.53 -4.98 14.43
N ASP A 23 3.82 -3.85 14.59
CA ASP A 23 3.92 -2.59 13.84
C ASP A 23 4.10 -2.71 12.31
N ARG A 24 3.23 -3.48 11.63
CA ARG A 24 3.24 -3.54 10.16
C ARG A 24 2.62 -2.28 9.55
N VAL A 25 3.41 -1.25 9.31
CA VAL A 25 2.95 0.04 8.74
C VAL A 25 3.40 0.15 7.29
N THR A 26 2.91 -0.76 6.45
CA THR A 26 3.22 -0.79 5.01
C THR A 26 2.04 -0.20 4.23
N PRO A 27 2.23 0.90 3.47
CA PRO A 27 1.27 1.37 2.48
C PRO A 27 0.99 0.30 1.44
N CYS A 28 -0.28 -0.08 1.28
CA CYS A 28 -0.66 -1.16 0.38
C CYS A 28 -2.01 -0.91 -0.29
N PHE A 29 -2.12 -1.31 -1.55
CA PHE A 29 -3.38 -1.45 -2.28
C PHE A 29 -4.08 -2.76 -1.91
N THR A 30 -5.34 -2.91 -2.29
CA THR A 30 -6.06 -4.19 -2.24
C THR A 30 -6.40 -4.68 -3.65
N PRO A 31 -6.59 -6.00 -3.87
CA PRO A 31 -7.09 -6.52 -5.14
C PRO A 31 -8.34 -5.77 -5.63
N GLY A 32 -8.44 -5.58 -6.94
CA GLY A 32 -9.52 -4.80 -7.55
C GLY A 32 -9.17 -3.33 -7.83
N THR A 33 -8.15 -2.77 -7.16
CA THR A 33 -7.68 -1.41 -7.44
C THR A 33 -7.15 -1.32 -8.87
N LEU A 34 -7.63 -0.35 -9.63
CA LEU A 34 -7.15 -0.05 -10.96
C LEU A 34 -6.02 0.98 -10.93
N ILE A 35 -4.92 0.67 -11.60
CA ILE A 35 -3.75 1.55 -11.73
C ILE A 35 -3.66 2.03 -13.18
N ALA A 36 -3.51 3.34 -13.37
CA ALA A 36 -3.37 3.93 -14.69
C ALA A 36 -2.03 3.54 -15.33
N THR A 37 -2.10 2.93 -16.52
CA THR A 37 -0.93 2.60 -17.33
C THR A 37 -1.02 3.27 -18.69
N PRO A 38 0.07 3.36 -19.47
CA PRO A 38 0.02 3.89 -20.83
C PRO A 38 -0.90 3.13 -21.78
N ARG A 39 -1.33 1.92 -21.41
CA ARG A 39 -2.26 1.06 -22.17
C ARG A 39 -3.68 1.07 -21.61
N GLY A 40 -4.00 2.02 -20.73
CA GLY A 40 -5.25 2.06 -19.98
C GLY A 40 -5.10 1.54 -18.54
N GLU A 41 -6.20 1.54 -17.80
CA GLU A 41 -6.23 1.06 -16.42
C GLU A 41 -6.03 -0.46 -16.35
N ARG A 42 -5.23 -0.91 -15.39
CA ARG A 42 -5.00 -2.35 -15.11
C ARG A 42 -5.18 -2.63 -13.63
N LEU A 43 -5.76 -3.79 -13.33
CA LEU A 43 -5.85 -4.32 -11.97
C LEU A 43 -4.46 -4.43 -11.34
N VAL A 44 -4.32 -3.96 -10.10
CA VAL A 44 -3.05 -3.94 -9.37
C VAL A 44 -2.48 -5.34 -9.19
N GLU A 45 -3.32 -6.35 -8.97
CA GLU A 45 -2.93 -7.76 -8.87
C GLU A 45 -2.38 -8.36 -10.17
N ASN A 46 -2.61 -7.69 -11.31
CA ASN A 46 -2.13 -8.12 -12.62
C ASN A 46 -0.89 -7.35 -13.08
N LEU A 47 -0.34 -6.46 -12.25
CA LEU A 47 0.91 -5.77 -12.51
C LEU A 47 2.10 -6.66 -12.13
N GLN A 48 3.25 -6.42 -12.76
CA GLN A 48 4.49 -7.12 -12.45
C GLN A 48 5.70 -6.18 -12.59
N VAL A 49 6.85 -6.62 -12.08
CA VAL A 49 8.13 -5.93 -12.31
C VAL A 49 8.35 -5.71 -13.80
N GLY A 50 8.74 -4.49 -14.18
CA GLY A 50 8.90 -4.05 -15.56
C GLY A 50 7.63 -3.50 -16.22
N ASP A 51 6.45 -3.65 -15.61
CA ASP A 51 5.26 -2.94 -16.09
C ASP A 51 5.43 -1.41 -15.92
N ARG A 52 4.85 -0.66 -16.86
CA ARG A 52 4.92 0.80 -16.92
C ARG A 52 3.64 1.42 -16.35
N VAL A 53 3.79 2.37 -15.44
CA VAL A 53 2.71 3.06 -14.72
C VAL A 53 2.81 4.56 -14.95
N ILE A 54 1.68 5.24 -15.07
CA ILE A 54 1.62 6.70 -15.15
C ILE A 54 1.85 7.27 -13.74
N THR A 55 2.85 8.13 -13.60
CA THR A 55 3.13 8.85 -12.36
C THR A 55 2.90 10.35 -12.54
N ARG A 56 2.69 11.05 -11.42
CA ARG A 56 2.34 12.48 -11.42
C ARG A 56 3.49 13.37 -11.89
N ASP A 57 4.72 13.06 -11.48
CA ASP A 57 5.86 13.99 -11.57
C ASP A 57 6.88 13.59 -12.62
N ASN A 58 7.15 12.29 -12.73
CA ASN A 58 8.25 11.76 -13.53
C ASN A 58 7.76 11.03 -14.79
N GLY A 59 6.52 11.29 -15.21
CA GLY A 59 5.92 10.68 -16.38
C GLY A 59 5.68 9.18 -16.20
N ILE A 60 6.03 8.38 -17.21
CA ILE A 60 5.81 6.93 -17.17
C ILE A 60 7.02 6.26 -16.53
N GLN A 61 6.81 5.55 -15.42
CA GLN A 61 7.87 4.86 -14.67
C GLN A 61 7.67 3.34 -14.68
N GLU A 62 8.78 2.59 -14.57
CA GLU A 62 8.79 1.13 -14.53
C GLU A 62 8.79 0.61 -13.10
N ILE A 63 7.89 -0.32 -12.80
CA ILE A 63 7.89 -1.03 -11.52
C ILE A 63 9.20 -1.80 -11.37
N ARG A 64 9.90 -1.56 -10.25
CA ARG A 64 11.18 -2.20 -9.93
C ARG A 64 11.06 -3.35 -8.95
N TRP A 65 10.05 -3.29 -8.09
CA TRP A 65 9.72 -4.37 -7.18
C TRP A 65 8.22 -4.43 -6.94
N PHE A 66 7.72 -5.63 -6.74
CA PHE A 66 6.31 -5.94 -6.55
C PHE A 66 6.18 -7.02 -5.49
N GLY A 67 5.32 -6.81 -4.51
CA GLY A 67 5.08 -7.76 -3.43
C GLY A 67 3.64 -7.74 -2.97
N HIS A 68 3.26 -8.76 -2.22
CA HIS A 68 1.94 -8.85 -1.61
C HIS A 68 1.99 -9.59 -0.28
N ASN A 69 1.05 -9.29 0.62
CA ASN A 69 0.91 -9.95 1.91
C ASN A 69 -0.55 -10.31 2.12
N ALA A 70 -0.84 -11.61 2.18
CA ALA A 70 -2.17 -12.12 2.48
C ALA A 70 -2.35 -12.26 4.00
N MET A 71 -3.43 -11.67 4.52
CA MET A 71 -3.78 -11.69 5.94
C MET A 71 -5.12 -12.41 6.11
N GLY A 72 -5.10 -13.48 6.92
CA GLY A 72 -6.30 -14.24 7.26
C GLY A 72 -6.97 -13.76 8.55
N PRO A 73 -8.02 -14.48 9.00
CA PRO A 73 -8.78 -14.11 10.20
C PRO A 73 -7.94 -14.05 11.48
N GLN A 74 -6.95 -14.94 11.62
CA GLN A 74 -6.05 -14.95 12.78
C GLN A 74 -5.10 -13.74 12.75
N ASP A 75 -4.56 -13.39 11.57
CA ASP A 75 -3.67 -12.24 11.45
C ASP A 75 -4.42 -10.94 11.79
N LEU A 76 -5.64 -10.78 11.28
CA LEU A 76 -6.47 -9.59 11.50
C LEU A 76 -7.04 -9.51 12.92
N SER A 77 -7.23 -10.63 13.62
CA SER A 77 -7.64 -10.60 15.04
C SER A 77 -6.51 -10.12 15.94
N HIS A 78 -5.26 -10.47 15.62
CA HIS A 78 -4.06 -9.99 16.32
C HIS A 78 -3.63 -8.59 15.87
N ALA A 79 -4.07 -8.15 14.69
CA ALA A 79 -3.66 -6.89 14.06
C ALA A 79 -4.87 -6.09 13.57
N SER A 80 -5.85 -5.84 14.44
CA SER A 80 -7.08 -5.12 14.07
C SER A 80 -6.83 -3.71 13.53
N HIS A 81 -5.70 -3.09 13.88
CA HIS A 81 -5.25 -1.81 13.33
C HIS A 81 -4.82 -1.87 11.85
N LEU A 82 -4.77 -3.07 11.25
CA LEU A 82 -4.50 -3.32 9.84
C LEU A 82 -5.78 -3.64 9.05
N GLN A 83 -6.96 -3.46 9.66
CA GLN A 83 -8.22 -3.49 8.92
C GLN A 83 -8.25 -2.38 7.88
N PRO A 84 -8.69 -2.65 6.63
CA PRO A 84 -8.59 -1.69 5.54
C PRO A 84 -9.51 -0.48 5.75
N ILE A 85 -9.14 0.61 5.08
CA ILE A 85 -9.96 1.81 4.98
C ILE A 85 -10.69 1.78 3.64
N LEU A 86 -12.01 1.87 3.70
CA LEU A 86 -12.87 2.11 2.55
C LEU A 86 -12.95 3.62 2.31
N ILE A 87 -12.57 4.04 1.11
CA ILE A 87 -12.78 5.41 0.62
C ILE A 87 -13.84 5.29 -0.48
N ARG A 88 -15.05 5.75 -0.20
CA ARG A 88 -16.15 5.69 -1.16
C ARG A 88 -15.93 6.63 -2.34
N GLN A 89 -16.53 6.30 -3.47
CA GLN A 89 -16.59 7.16 -4.65
C GLN A 89 -16.93 8.60 -4.28
N GLY A 90 -16.14 9.56 -4.76
CA GLY A 90 -16.34 10.98 -4.51
C GLY A 90 -15.97 11.50 -3.12
N ALA A 91 -15.56 10.64 -2.17
CA ALA A 91 -15.30 11.03 -0.79
C ALA A 91 -14.06 11.93 -0.59
N LEU A 92 -13.12 11.95 -1.55
CA LEU A 92 -11.95 12.83 -1.55
C LEU A 92 -12.23 14.20 -2.21
N GLY A 93 -13.46 14.44 -2.67
CA GLY A 93 -13.88 15.66 -3.34
C GLY A 93 -13.67 15.63 -4.86
N ASN A 94 -14.32 16.57 -5.57
CA ASN A 94 -14.27 16.68 -7.04
C ASN A 94 -14.63 15.38 -7.81
N GLY A 95 -15.45 14.52 -7.21
CA GLY A 95 -15.81 13.23 -7.80
C GLY A 95 -14.75 12.14 -7.64
N LEU A 96 -13.72 12.35 -6.81
CA LEU A 96 -12.65 11.38 -6.53
C LEU A 96 -12.83 10.65 -5.18
N PRO A 97 -12.41 9.39 -5.05
CA PRO A 97 -12.01 8.50 -6.15
C PRO A 97 -13.19 8.25 -7.11
N GLU A 98 -12.91 7.84 -8.35
CA GLU A 98 -13.94 7.62 -9.36
C GLU A 98 -14.82 6.39 -9.06
N ARG A 99 -14.37 5.54 -8.14
CA ARG A 99 -15.06 4.36 -7.62
C ARG A 99 -14.65 4.12 -6.17
N ASP A 100 -15.39 3.28 -5.46
CA ASP A 100 -15.01 2.81 -4.14
C ASP A 100 -13.63 2.14 -4.20
N MET A 101 -12.72 2.56 -3.33
CA MET A 101 -11.39 1.96 -3.20
C MET A 101 -11.14 1.51 -1.76
N MET A 102 -10.39 0.42 -1.60
CA MET A 102 -9.93 -0.06 -0.31
C MET A 102 -8.40 -0.01 -0.27
N VAL A 103 -7.86 0.49 0.84
CA VAL A 103 -6.41 0.62 1.03
C VAL A 103 -6.02 0.30 2.45
N SER A 104 -4.74 0.03 2.68
CA SER A 104 -4.23 -0.14 4.04
C SER A 104 -4.34 1.18 4.83
N PRO A 105 -4.49 1.15 6.16
CA PRO A 105 -4.62 2.35 6.99
C PRO A 105 -3.55 3.42 6.81
N ASN A 106 -2.33 3.01 6.49
CA ASN A 106 -1.20 3.92 6.31
C ASN A 106 -0.95 4.30 4.86
N HIS A 107 -1.73 3.76 3.92
CA HIS A 107 -1.65 4.16 2.52
C HIS A 107 -2.01 5.62 2.38
N ARG A 108 -1.11 6.41 1.77
CA ARG A 108 -1.33 7.85 1.62
C ARG A 108 -1.99 8.20 0.30
N VAL A 109 -2.98 9.07 0.42
CA VAL A 109 -3.65 9.71 -0.72
C VAL A 109 -3.13 11.14 -0.86
N LEU A 110 -3.02 11.62 -2.09
CA LEU A 110 -2.62 12.99 -2.39
C LEU A 110 -3.82 13.91 -2.15
N VAL A 111 -3.65 14.90 -1.28
CA VAL A 111 -4.62 15.96 -1.05
C VAL A 111 -4.05 17.25 -1.63
N ALA A 112 -4.80 17.86 -2.54
CA ALA A 112 -4.50 19.14 -3.15
C ALA A 112 -5.77 20.01 -3.11
N ASN A 113 -5.87 20.91 -2.14
CA ASN A 113 -7.02 21.81 -1.99
C ASN A 113 -6.57 23.20 -1.56
N ASP A 114 -7.45 24.21 -1.60
CA ASP A 114 -7.07 25.58 -1.22
C ASP A 114 -6.59 25.68 0.23
N LYS A 115 -7.02 24.75 1.10
CA LYS A 115 -6.60 24.68 2.50
C LYS A 115 -5.16 24.18 2.66
N THR A 116 -4.65 23.32 1.77
CA THR A 116 -3.24 22.90 1.83
C THR A 116 -2.31 24.10 1.64
N ALA A 117 -2.63 24.99 0.69
CA ALA A 117 -1.88 26.23 0.47
C ALA A 117 -2.02 27.25 1.62
N LEU A 118 -3.08 27.17 2.44
CA LEU A 118 -3.29 28.05 3.59
C LEU A 118 -2.50 27.59 4.83
N TYR A 119 -2.44 26.28 5.06
CA TYR A 119 -1.85 25.69 6.27
C TYR A 119 -0.41 25.17 6.06
N PHE A 120 -0.01 24.89 4.83
CA PHE A 120 1.29 24.32 4.48
C PHE A 120 1.93 25.09 3.33
N GLU A 121 3.27 25.08 3.28
CA GLU A 121 4.03 25.66 2.17
C GLU A 121 3.79 24.89 0.85
N ASP A 122 3.49 23.59 0.97
CA ASP A 122 3.22 22.70 -0.16
C ASP A 122 1.74 22.73 -0.55
N ARG A 123 1.48 22.92 -1.86
CA ARG A 123 0.12 22.85 -2.43
C ARG A 123 -0.46 21.44 -2.44
N GLU A 124 0.40 20.43 -2.37
CA GLU A 124 0.02 19.02 -2.42
C GLU A 124 0.72 18.26 -1.30
N VAL A 125 -0.04 17.48 -0.56
CA VAL A 125 0.45 16.73 0.59
C VAL A 125 -0.08 15.30 0.56
N LEU A 126 0.68 14.37 1.13
CA LEU A 126 0.27 12.98 1.29
C LEU A 126 -0.32 12.77 2.68
N VAL A 127 -1.54 12.23 2.73
CA VAL A 127 -2.28 11.99 3.97
C VAL A 127 -2.65 10.51 4.07
N ALA A 128 -2.27 9.86 5.18
CA ALA A 128 -2.64 8.47 5.41
C ALA A 128 -4.17 8.30 5.50
N ALA A 129 -4.71 7.28 4.84
CA ALA A 129 -6.15 7.01 4.77
C ALA A 129 -6.81 6.95 6.16
N LYS A 130 -6.15 6.37 7.17
CA LYS A 130 -6.66 6.33 8.54
C LYS A 130 -6.86 7.71 9.17
N HIS A 131 -6.07 8.71 8.77
CA HIS A 131 -6.20 10.08 9.29
C HIS A 131 -7.39 10.82 8.66
N LEU A 132 -7.94 10.30 7.56
CA LEU A 132 -9.13 10.83 6.89
C LEU A 132 -10.43 10.18 7.40
N THR A 133 -10.32 9.17 8.27
CA THR A 133 -11.50 8.56 8.90
C THR A 133 -12.24 9.63 9.71
N GLY A 134 -13.56 9.70 9.51
CA GLY A 134 -14.39 10.79 10.04
C GLY A 134 -14.86 11.81 8.99
N LEU A 135 -14.25 11.83 7.80
CA LEU A 135 -14.88 12.43 6.62
C LEU A 135 -16.03 11.57 6.12
N THR A 136 -17.06 12.21 5.57
CA THR A 136 -18.19 11.51 4.97
C THR A 136 -17.71 10.57 3.85
N GLY A 137 -17.99 9.28 3.99
CA GLY A 137 -17.64 8.27 2.99
C GLY A 137 -16.27 7.61 3.20
N ILE A 138 -15.54 7.93 4.28
CA ILE A 138 -14.24 7.33 4.58
C ILE A 138 -14.28 6.63 5.94
N ASP A 139 -14.27 5.30 5.91
CA ASP A 139 -14.49 4.46 7.10
C ASP A 139 -13.50 3.29 7.16
N ALA A 140 -13.08 2.92 8.36
CA ALA A 140 -12.44 1.63 8.57
C ALA A 140 -13.49 0.51 8.47
N ILE A 141 -13.18 -0.56 7.73
CA ILE A 141 -14.09 -1.69 7.57
C ILE A 141 -13.51 -2.95 8.20
N VAL A 142 -14.38 -3.81 8.75
CA VAL A 142 -13.96 -5.09 9.32
C VAL A 142 -14.12 -6.17 8.27
N THR A 143 -13.01 -6.78 7.86
CA THR A 143 -12.99 -7.97 7.01
C THR A 143 -12.39 -9.17 7.74
N THR A 144 -12.73 -10.36 7.28
CA THR A 144 -12.17 -11.63 7.76
C THR A 144 -10.84 -11.97 7.08
N ALA A 145 -10.58 -11.42 5.89
CA ALA A 145 -9.32 -11.58 5.18
C ALA A 145 -9.06 -10.39 4.26
N VAL A 146 -7.80 -10.08 4.03
CA VAL A 146 -7.37 -9.04 3.08
C VAL A 146 -6.03 -9.43 2.48
N THR A 147 -5.85 -9.15 1.18
CA THR A 147 -4.52 -9.20 0.56
C THR A 147 -4.07 -7.78 0.32
N TYR A 148 -2.85 -7.47 0.74
CA TYR A 148 -2.23 -6.17 0.58
C TYR A 148 -1.15 -6.25 -0.48
N ILE A 149 -1.22 -5.40 -1.50
CA ILE A 149 -0.31 -5.39 -2.64
C ILE A 149 0.49 -4.09 -2.61
N HIS A 150 1.79 -4.17 -2.86
CA HIS A 150 2.69 -3.03 -2.90
C HIS A 150 3.65 -3.15 -4.08
N PHE A 151 4.01 -2.00 -4.66
CA PHE A 151 5.02 -1.93 -5.70
C PHE A 151 5.79 -0.62 -5.57
N MET A 152 7.06 -0.64 -5.95
CA MET A 152 7.95 0.53 -5.91
C MET A 152 8.67 0.75 -7.23
N PHE A 153 9.18 1.97 -7.39
CA PHE A 153 9.98 2.41 -8.52
C PHE A 153 11.41 2.68 -8.07
N ASN A 154 12.21 3.34 -8.91
CA ASN A 154 13.54 3.83 -8.52
C ASN A 154 13.46 4.99 -7.50
N GLN A 155 12.33 5.68 -7.44
CA GLN A 155 12.06 6.80 -6.54
C GLN A 155 10.63 6.67 -6.01
N HIS A 156 10.31 7.39 -4.92
CA HIS A 156 8.93 7.44 -4.47
C HIS A 156 8.09 8.19 -5.49
N GLU A 157 7.05 7.56 -6.01
CA GLU A 157 6.15 8.12 -7.02
C GLU A 157 4.73 8.25 -6.48
N VAL A 158 3.99 9.25 -6.99
CA VAL A 158 2.54 9.34 -6.86
C VAL A 158 1.90 8.77 -8.12
N VAL A 159 1.04 7.77 -7.95
CA VAL A 159 0.37 7.02 -9.03
C VAL A 159 -1.11 7.32 -9.07
N LEU A 160 -1.74 7.14 -10.23
CA LEU A 160 -3.18 7.29 -10.38
C LEU A 160 -3.85 5.92 -10.16
N SER A 161 -4.59 5.79 -9.06
CA SER A 161 -5.30 4.59 -8.64
C SER A 161 -6.79 4.85 -8.45
N ASP A 162 -7.66 4.11 -9.13
CA ASP A 162 -9.13 4.30 -9.05
C ASP A 162 -9.56 5.76 -9.28
N GLY A 163 -8.85 6.47 -10.15
CA GLY A 163 -9.01 7.90 -10.46
C GLY A 163 -8.44 8.87 -9.42
N ALA A 164 -7.98 8.40 -8.25
CA ALA A 164 -7.34 9.22 -7.22
C ALA A 164 -5.82 9.10 -7.24
N TRP A 165 -5.12 10.18 -6.90
CA TRP A 165 -3.65 10.17 -6.77
C TRP A 165 -3.24 9.60 -5.41
N THR A 166 -2.42 8.55 -5.41
CA THR A 166 -1.96 7.82 -4.23
C THR A 166 -0.49 7.51 -4.28
N GLU A 167 0.10 7.12 -3.16
CA GLU A 167 1.53 6.84 -3.08
C GLU A 167 1.88 5.43 -3.62
N SER A 168 3.08 5.29 -4.17
CA SER A 168 3.72 3.99 -4.37
C SER A 168 4.41 3.53 -3.08
N PHE A 169 4.98 2.32 -3.06
CA PHE A 169 5.69 1.88 -1.87
C PHE A 169 6.98 2.68 -1.66
N GLN A 170 7.10 3.31 -0.50
CA GLN A 170 8.33 3.95 -0.04
C GLN A 170 9.04 3.06 0.98
N PRO A 171 10.29 2.62 0.74
CA PRO A 171 11.04 1.72 1.61
C PRO A 171 11.77 2.46 2.74
N VAL A 172 11.02 3.05 3.68
CA VAL A 172 11.55 3.61 4.93
C VAL A 172 11.56 2.56 6.05
N ASP A 173 12.37 2.76 7.10
CA ASP A 173 12.52 1.80 8.21
C ASP A 173 11.19 1.23 8.73
N GLN A 174 10.16 2.07 8.88
CA GLN A 174 8.86 1.64 9.36
C GLN A 174 8.10 0.74 8.37
N SER A 175 8.13 1.07 7.08
CA SER A 175 7.43 0.29 6.05
C SER A 175 8.15 -1.02 5.72
N LEU A 176 9.48 -1.00 5.76
CA LEU A 176 10.35 -2.19 5.64
C LEU A 176 10.16 -3.18 6.79
N ARG A 177 9.89 -2.71 8.00
CA ARG A 177 9.55 -3.58 9.15
C ARG A 177 8.19 -4.25 9.01
N GLY A 178 7.29 -3.68 8.21
CA GLY A 178 5.97 -4.26 7.96
C GLY A 178 5.95 -5.35 6.89
N LEU A 179 7.02 -5.49 6.12
CA LEU A 179 7.22 -6.59 5.18
C LEU A 179 7.65 -7.86 5.90
N ASP A 180 7.40 -9.01 5.27
CA ASP A 180 8.02 -10.25 5.72
C ASP A 180 9.53 -10.26 5.43
N ASN A 181 10.23 -11.22 6.03
CA ASN A 181 11.68 -11.32 5.87
C ASN A 181 12.11 -11.59 4.43
N ALA A 182 11.33 -12.32 3.64
CA ALA A 182 11.69 -12.69 2.27
C ALA A 182 11.61 -11.46 1.36
N GLN A 183 10.49 -10.74 1.41
CA GLN A 183 10.25 -9.48 0.70
C GLN A 183 11.26 -8.41 1.09
N ARG A 184 11.53 -8.26 2.39
CA ARG A 184 12.52 -7.29 2.86
C ARG A 184 13.93 -7.62 2.35
N ASN A 185 14.30 -8.90 2.34
CA ASN A 185 15.60 -9.33 1.84
C ASN A 185 15.70 -9.11 0.32
N GLU A 186 14.64 -9.40 -0.43
CA GLU A 186 14.58 -9.15 -1.87
C GLU A 186 14.78 -7.67 -2.19
N ILE A 187 14.09 -6.76 -1.48
CA ILE A 187 14.34 -5.31 -1.63
C ILE A 187 15.80 -4.97 -1.38
N PHE A 188 16.42 -5.54 -0.34
CA PHE A 188 17.82 -5.28 -0.03
C PHE A 188 18.83 -5.95 -0.98
N GLU A 189 18.39 -6.89 -1.81
CA GLU A 189 19.18 -7.46 -2.90
C GLU A 189 19.07 -6.59 -4.16
N LEU A 190 17.86 -6.11 -4.46
CA LEU A 190 17.60 -5.20 -5.59
C LEU A 190 18.16 -3.79 -5.36
N PHE A 191 18.12 -3.31 -4.10
CA PHE A 191 18.52 -1.98 -3.67
C PHE A 191 19.40 -2.06 -2.41
N PRO A 192 20.68 -2.46 -2.53
CA PRO A 192 21.57 -2.67 -1.39
C PRO A 192 21.73 -1.45 -0.47
N GLU A 193 21.63 -0.24 -1.01
CA GLU A 193 21.72 1.03 -0.29
C GLU A 193 20.66 1.17 0.81
N LEU A 194 19.47 0.59 0.62
CA LEU A 194 18.36 0.65 1.59
C LEU A 194 18.64 -0.09 2.91
N ARG A 195 19.72 -0.88 2.98
CA ARG A 195 20.21 -1.47 4.23
C ARG A 195 20.69 -0.41 5.23
N THR A 196 21.06 0.77 4.74
CA THR A 196 21.61 1.87 5.55
C THR A 196 20.57 2.96 5.78
N LYS A 197 20.72 3.74 6.85
CA LYS A 197 19.85 4.90 7.10
C LYS A 197 20.06 5.99 6.04
N GLU A 198 21.28 6.11 5.54
CA GLU A 198 21.68 7.05 4.50
C GLU A 198 20.99 6.72 3.18
N GLY A 199 21.01 5.45 2.76
CA GLY A 199 20.31 5.02 1.54
C GLY A 199 18.79 5.15 1.64
N GLN A 200 18.20 4.86 2.81
CA GLN A 200 16.76 5.13 3.02
C GLN A 200 16.43 6.63 2.95
N LYS A 201 17.29 7.50 3.49
CA LYS A 201 17.11 8.97 3.35
C LYS A 201 17.28 9.45 1.91
N ALA A 202 18.07 8.73 1.11
CA ALA A 202 18.24 9.00 -0.33
C ALA A 202 17.03 8.55 -1.18
N TYR A 203 16.02 7.91 -0.57
CA TYR A 203 14.72 7.62 -1.17
C TYR A 203 13.64 8.52 -0.54
N PRO A 204 13.63 9.83 -0.86
CA PRO A 204 12.71 10.79 -0.24
C PRO A 204 11.26 10.50 -0.65
N SER A 205 10.32 11.03 0.13
CA SER A 205 8.92 10.96 -0.23
C SER A 205 8.61 11.92 -1.38
N ALA A 206 7.74 11.54 -2.31
CA ALA A 206 7.36 12.36 -3.47
C ALA A 206 6.73 13.71 -3.07
N ARG A 207 6.10 13.75 -1.90
CA ARG A 207 5.49 14.94 -1.31
C ARG A 207 5.68 14.94 0.19
N ARG A 208 5.41 16.09 0.81
CA ARG A 208 5.31 16.20 2.26
C ARG A 208 4.22 15.29 2.78
N GLU A 209 4.55 14.51 3.80
CA GLU A 209 3.61 13.63 4.49
C GLU A 209 3.07 14.33 5.73
N LEU A 210 1.75 14.33 5.89
CA LEU A 210 1.13 14.92 7.08
C LEU A 210 1.02 13.91 8.21
N LYS A 211 1.38 14.37 9.42
CA LYS A 211 1.04 13.66 10.66
C LYS A 211 -0.45 13.81 10.95
N GLU A 212 -0.98 12.94 11.81
CA GLU A 212 -2.41 12.95 12.18
C GLU A 212 -2.92 14.34 12.58
N ARG A 213 -2.17 15.06 13.44
CA ARG A 213 -2.56 16.41 13.91
C ARG A 213 -2.65 17.43 12.78
N GLU A 214 -1.76 17.34 11.79
CA GLU A 214 -1.74 18.22 10.62
C GLU A 214 -2.87 17.84 9.66
N ALA A 215 -3.10 16.55 9.43
CA ALA A 215 -4.19 16.05 8.60
C ALA A 215 -5.56 16.53 9.11
N ARG A 216 -5.77 16.58 10.43
CA ARG A 216 -6.99 17.12 11.03
C ARG A 216 -7.27 18.59 10.66
N MET A 217 -6.26 19.39 10.36
CA MET A 217 -6.46 20.78 9.92
C MET A 217 -7.12 20.86 8.54
N LEU A 218 -7.02 19.80 7.72
CA LEU A 218 -7.66 19.73 6.41
C LEU A 218 -9.14 19.35 6.48
N LEU A 219 -9.58 18.77 7.61
CA LEU A 219 -10.95 18.24 7.79
C LEU A 219 -11.96 19.31 8.27
N HIS A 220 -11.49 20.52 8.60
CA HIS A 220 -12.27 21.64 9.14
C HIS A 220 -12.30 22.80 8.15
#